data_AF-A0A1H0WM83-F1
#
_entry.id   AF-A0A1H0WM83-F1
#
_cell.length_a   1.000
_cell.length_b   1.000
_cell.length_c   1.000
_cell.angle_alpha   90.00
_cell.angle_beta   90.00
_cell.angle_gamma   90.00
#
_symmetry.space_group_name_H-M   'P 1'
#
loop_
_entity.id
_entity.type
_entity.pdbx_description
1 polymer ?
#
loop_
_entity_poly.entity_id
_entity_poly.type
_entity_poly.pdbx_seq_one_letter_code
_entity_poly.pdbx_strand_id
1 'polypeptide(L)' 'MSHSISTSMLINERAFLLEIELLRMDLVEVGVSLGLNHPYTLYLSQTLDTLIIDYQRYCSIT' A
#
# COMPACT_ATOMS: atom_id res chain seq x y z
N MET A 1 -12.89 -23.83 -18.17
CA MET A 1 -11.43 -23.73 -18.33
C MET A 1 -10.90 -22.99 -17.12
N SER A 2 -10.29 -23.71 -16.20
CA SER A 2 -9.79 -23.18 -14.93
C SER A 2 -8.51 -22.38 -15.16
N HIS A 3 -8.59 -21.06 -15.06
CA HIS A 3 -7.42 -20.19 -15.02
C HIS A 3 -6.62 -20.50 -13.76
N SER A 4 -5.48 -21.16 -13.94
CA SER A 4 -4.42 -21.23 -12.93
C SER A 4 -3.85 -19.84 -12.75
N ILE A 5 -4.40 -19.07 -11.82
CA ILE A 5 -3.76 -17.85 -11.31
C ILE A 5 -2.35 -18.27 -10.86
N SER A 6 -1.31 -17.65 -11.44
CA SER A 6 0.07 -18.00 -11.13
C SER A 6 0.34 -17.73 -9.65
N THR A 7 0.91 -18.70 -8.92
CA THR A 7 1.22 -18.58 -7.50
C THR A 7 2.09 -17.36 -7.19
N SER A 8 2.94 -16.94 -8.14
CA SER A 8 3.74 -15.71 -8.07
C SER A 8 2.89 -14.43 -7.99
N MET A 9 1.76 -14.42 -8.70
CA MET A 9 0.84 -13.28 -8.74
C MET A 9 0.15 -13.08 -7.39
N LEU A 10 -0.28 -14.17 -6.75
CA LEU A 10 -0.88 -14.13 -5.41
C LEU A 10 0.11 -13.68 -4.33
N ILE A 11 1.39 -14.05 -4.49
CA ILE A 11 2.46 -13.62 -3.57
C ILE A 11 2.69 -12.10 -3.69
N ASN A 12 2.74 -11.58 -4.90
CA ASN A 12 2.96 -10.15 -5.15
C ASN A 12 1.75 -9.31 -4.69
N GLU A 13 0.52 -9.79 -4.92
CA GLU A 13 -0.70 -9.14 -4.45
C GLU A 13 -0.72 -9.03 -2.92
N ARG A 14 -0.43 -10.14 -2.22
CA ARG A 14 -0.36 -10.15 -0.75
C ARG A 14 0.73 -9.23 -0.22
N ALA A 15 1.86 -9.13 -0.91
CA ALA A 15 2.95 -8.22 -0.52
C ALA A 15 2.49 -6.76 -0.58
N PHE A 16 1.84 -6.34 -1.68
CA PHE A 16 1.27 -5.00 -1.79
C PHE A 16 0.27 -4.70 -0.66
N LEU A 17 -0.67 -5.61 -0.43
CA LEU A 17 -1.70 -5.41 0.60
C LEU A 17 -1.10 -5.31 2.01
N LEU A 18 -0.09 -6.12 2.31
CA LEU A 18 0.61 -6.07 3.60
C LEU A 18 1.35 -4.74 3.77
N GLU A 19 2.06 -4.28 2.75
CA GLU A 19 2.82 -3.03 2.82
C GLU A 19 1.90 -1.80 2.93
N ILE A 20 0.77 -1.79 2.21
CA ILE A 20 -0.29 -0.77 2.35
C ILE A 20 -0.82 -0.73 3.78
N GLU A 21 -1.10 -1.89 4.38
CA GLU A 21 -1.64 -1.99 5.74
C GLU A 21 -0.64 -1.46 6.77
N LEU A 22 0.63 -1.87 6.67
CA LEU A 22 1.70 -1.41 7.57
C LEU A 22 1.88 0.10 7.47
N LEU A 23 1.99 0.63 6.26
CA LEU A 23 2.21 2.06 6.06
C LEU A 23 0.99 2.90 6.50
N ARG A 24 -0.23 2.36 6.37
CA ARG A 24 -1.45 2.99 6.91
C ARG A 24 -1.42 3.06 8.43
N MET A 25 -0.97 1.99 9.11
CA MET A 25 -0.84 1.98 10.57
C MET A 25 0.17 3.03 11.03
N ASP A 26 1.34 3.07 10.40
CA ASP A 26 2.38 4.06 10.71
C ASP A 26 1.89 5.49 10.49
N LEU A 27 1.18 5.75 9.38
CA LEU A 27 0.60 7.07 9.10
C LEU A 27 -0.38 7.52 10.20
N VAL A 28 -1.21 6.60 10.70
CA VAL A 28 -2.15 6.90 11.78
C VAL A 28 -1.40 7.20 13.08
N GLU A 29 -0.42 6.37 13.44
CA GLU A 29 0.39 6.58 14.65
C GLU A 29 1.13 7.93 14.62
N VAL A 30 1.76 8.24 13.48
CA VAL A 30 2.48 9.50 13.27
C VAL A 30 1.52 10.69 13.20
N GLY A 31 0.34 10.52 12.60
CA GLY A 31 -0.69 11.55 12.56
C GLY A 31 -1.23 11.90 13.95
N VAL A 32 -1.34 10.92 14.85
CA VAL A 32 -1.72 11.13 16.25
C VAL A 32 -0.59 11.77 17.06
N SER A 33 0.65 11.33 16.85
CA SER A 33 1.80 11.76 17.67
C SER A 33 2.42 13.09 17.24
N LEU A 34 2.55 13.34 15.94
CA LEU A 34 3.20 14.54 15.37
C LEU A 34 2.20 15.53 14.76
N GLY A 35 0.98 15.08 14.46
CA GLY A 35 -0.05 15.86 13.78
C GLY A 35 -0.07 15.68 12.27
N LEU A 36 -1.23 15.95 11.65
CA LEU A 36 -1.49 15.69 10.23
C LEU A 36 -0.66 16.57 9.27
N ASN A 37 -0.25 17.77 9.72
CA ASN A 37 0.53 18.70 8.90
C ASN A 37 2.04 18.56 9.08
N HIS A 38 2.50 17.64 9.95
CA HIS A 38 3.92 17.44 10.16
C HIS A 38 4.55 16.89 8.86
N PRO A 39 5.74 17.35 8.44
CA PRO A 39 6.35 16.93 7.17
C PRO A 39 6.48 15.41 7.01
N TYR A 40 6.76 14.71 8.10
CA TYR A 40 6.84 13.25 8.08
C TYR A 40 5.48 12.56 7.87
N THR A 41 4.41 13.09 8.47
CA THR A 41 3.04 12.59 8.24
C THR A 41 2.64 12.78 6.77
N LEU A 42 2.96 13.95 6.20
CA LEU A 42 2.71 14.24 4.79
C LEU A 42 3.50 13.30 3.86
N TYR A 43 4.77 13.04 4.18
CA TYR A 43 5.60 12.09 3.45
C TYR A 43 5.00 10.67 3.46
N LEU A 44 4.58 10.18 4.63
CA LEU A 44 3.93 8.87 4.74
C LEU A 44 2.62 8.81 3.95
N SER A 45 1.81 9.88 3.99
CA SER A 45 0.57 9.97 3.19
C SER A 45 0.84 9.87 1.69
N GLN A 46 1.83 10.61 1.18
CA GLN A 46 2.19 10.58 -0.24
C GLN A 46 2.78 9.23 -0.67
N THR A 47 3.53 8.60 0.22
CA THR A 47 4.10 7.26 -0.01
C THR A 47 2.97 6.22 -0.07
N LEU A 48 1.99 6.30 0.82
CA LEU A 48 0.81 5.44 0.82
C LEU A 48 -0.01 5.59 -0.47
N ASP A 49 -0.26 6.82 -0.91
CA ASP A 49 -0.96 7.08 -2.17
C ASP A 49 -0.22 6.48 -3.37
N THR A 50 1.12 6.60 -3.41
CA THR A 50 1.94 6.02 -4.47
C THR A 50 1.80 4.50 -4.51
N LEU A 51 1.89 3.85 -3.34
CA LEU A 51 1.78 2.40 -3.22
C LEU A 51 0.38 1.89 -3.61
N ILE A 52 -0.68 2.62 -3.25
CA ILE A 52 -2.06 2.31 -3.68
C ILE A 52 -2.19 2.40 -5.20
N ILE A 53 -1.61 3.43 -5.83
CA ILE A 53 -1.62 3.57 -7.30
C ILE A 53 -0.89 2.41 -7.96
N ASP A 54 0.27 2.02 -7.43
CA ASP A 54 1.04 0.91 -7.99
C ASP A 54 0.33 -0.43 -7.82
N TYR A 55 -0.36 -0.65 -6.69
CA TYR A 55 -1.26 -1.79 -6.52
C TYR A 55 -2.42 -1.78 -7.52
N GLN A 56 -3.07 -0.63 -7.73
CA GLN A 56 -4.14 -0.51 -8.71
C GLN A 56 -3.64 -0.82 -10.13
N ARG A 57 -2.45 -0.35 -10.50
CA ARG A 57 -1.80 -0.68 -11.77
C ARG A 57 -1.51 -2.16 -11.88
N TYR A 58 -0.99 -2.78 -10.82
CA TYR A 58 -0.76 -4.21 -10.76
C TYR A 58 -2.06 -5.01 -11.02
N CYS A 59 -3.15 -4.66 -10.33
CA CYS A 59 -4.46 -5.27 -10.55
C CYS A 59 -5.07 -4.98 -11.93
N SER A 60 -4.68 -3.88 -12.59
CA SER A 60 -5.20 -3.53 -13.92
C SER A 60 -4.49 -4.27 -15.06
N ILE A 61 -3.28 -4.79 -14.81
CA ILE A 61 -2.47 -5.51 -15.81
C ILE A 61 -2.72 -7.03 -15.75
N THR A 62 -3.44 -7.51 -14.73
CA THR A 62 -3.56 -8.94 -14.42
C THR A 62 -5.01 -9.40 -14.31
#